data_AF-G0MPA0-F1
#
_entry.id   AF-G0MPA0-F1
#
_cell.length_a   1.000
_cell.length_b   1.000
_cell.length_c   1.000
_cell.angle_alpha   90.00
_cell.angle_beta   90.00
_cell.angle_gamma   90.00
#
_symmetry.space_group_name_H-M   'P 1'
#
loop_
_entity.id
_entity.type
_entity.pdbx_description
1 polymer ?
#
loop_
_entity_poly.entity_id
_entity_poly.type
_entity_poly.pdbx_seq_one_letter_code
_entity_poly.pdbx_strand_id
1 'polypeptide(L)'
;MEACTSKSSLLLHSPLRTIPKLRLCASISSEDVAYGRCTVTDQHLQIEGKNYSKATFDHVFRTDATQEDMYSAFLSDTINSVFAGNDATVLAMGAKANGKDERLYGNSVSRNGLVQMAITQLMSALDENKNLEERIQVRMSAIMVSQKDSSIVDLLSPFNPDPRHRVVKIVDDARTGVFIDNESEIRVETIDQALFYLNTAVDHRLIQDEQTHRTSHVFISLSLYSYKMGDKMQGGRRRLCFLDMGIGERNSTNGGMTMPALGSILLAMVQRNKHIPSRDSSVCQLIRCALSTSRFTTFLFSFGTKNDDNENIAHLACKIARTRAKSVMGHGRKPSGTFSSATMDSNASSSSCGTTTITPGGTPRAPRRFELESGSELSAAETVIFLGPSCSRTASPASTTMPSTPTSIRPLHRTTRNHSGVTEALNKPLSVETKVRF
;
A
#
# COMPACT_ATOMS: atom_id res chain seq x y z
N MET A 1 30.77 1.16 -23.70
CA MET A 1 29.54 1.18 -22.88
C MET A 1 29.75 0.23 -21.72
N GLU A 2 30.44 0.68 -20.68
CA GLU A 2 30.59 -0.07 -19.43
C GLU A 2 29.84 0.70 -18.35
N ALA A 3 28.91 0.00 -17.70
CA ALA A 3 28.10 0.53 -16.61
C ALA A 3 29.00 0.74 -15.39
N CYS A 4 29.21 2.01 -15.02
CA CYS A 4 29.90 2.36 -13.79
C CYS A 4 29.00 2.00 -12.60
N THR A 5 29.23 0.82 -12.03
CA THR A 5 28.57 0.35 -10.81
C THR A 5 29.03 1.20 -9.63
N SER A 6 28.18 2.13 -9.20
CA SER A 6 28.33 2.78 -7.90
C SER A 6 28.11 1.74 -6.79
N LYS A 7 29.22 1.29 -6.18
CA LYS A 7 29.27 0.38 -5.03
C LYS A 7 28.88 1.10 -3.73
N SER A 8 27.63 1.52 -3.58
CA SER A 8 27.13 2.11 -2.32
C SER A 8 25.75 1.61 -1.86
N SER A 9 25.32 0.42 -2.28
CA SER A 9 24.05 -0.19 -1.83
C SER A 9 24.17 -1.46 -0.98
N LEU A 10 25.37 -1.92 -0.65
CA LEU A 10 25.55 -3.08 0.24
C LEU A 10 25.68 -2.65 1.71
N LEU A 11 24.62 -2.07 2.26
CA LEU A 11 24.40 -2.16 3.70
C LEU A 11 23.57 -3.42 3.96
N LEU A 12 24.26 -4.45 4.44
CA LEU A 12 23.66 -5.63 5.03
C LEU A 12 22.52 -5.22 5.96
N HIS A 13 21.37 -5.84 5.70
CA HIS A 13 20.14 -5.66 6.46
C HIS A 13 20.34 -6.07 7.92
N SER A 14 20.22 -5.11 8.83
CA SER A 14 19.91 -5.40 10.23
C SER A 14 18.44 -5.83 10.35
N PRO A 15 18.08 -6.73 11.28
CA PRO A 15 16.89 -7.58 11.11
C PRO A 15 15.55 -6.94 11.52
N LEU A 16 15.49 -5.66 11.91
CA LEU A 16 14.26 -5.03 12.43
C LEU A 16 14.17 -3.53 12.08
N ARG A 17 14.37 -3.14 10.82
CA ARG A 17 14.32 -1.73 10.43
C ARG A 17 12.92 -1.39 9.90
N THR A 18 12.02 -0.88 10.74
CA THR A 18 10.78 -0.26 10.24
C THR A 18 11.11 0.91 9.31
N ILE A 19 10.12 1.39 8.57
CA ILE A 19 10.25 2.67 7.83
C ILE A 19 10.65 3.77 8.85
N PRO A 20 11.84 4.38 8.73
CA PRO A 20 12.43 5.30 9.72
C PRO A 20 11.69 6.63 9.88
N LYS A 21 11.01 7.12 8.85
CA LYS A 21 10.08 8.24 8.97
C LYS A 21 8.72 7.79 8.45
N LEU A 22 7.84 7.44 9.39
CA LEU A 22 6.48 6.98 9.13
C LEU A 22 5.48 7.92 9.81
N ARG A 23 4.67 8.62 9.01
CA ARG A 23 3.59 9.49 9.49
C ARG A 23 2.24 8.85 9.26
N LEU A 24 1.35 8.96 10.25
CA LEU A 24 -0.04 8.52 10.19
C LEU A 24 -0.94 9.74 10.36
N CYS A 25 -1.72 10.01 9.32
CA CYS A 25 -2.66 11.11 9.27
C CYS A 25 -4.08 10.56 9.14
N ALA A 26 -5.04 11.19 9.79
CA ALA A 26 -6.46 10.95 9.60
C ALA A 26 -7.10 12.17 8.94
N SER A 27 -8.00 11.95 7.98
CA SER A 27 -8.82 13.01 7.38
C SER A 27 -10.29 12.68 7.61
N ILE A 28 -11.02 13.66 8.13
CA ILE A 28 -12.42 13.54 8.51
C ILE A 28 -13.25 14.43 7.57
N SER A 29 -14.24 13.83 6.93
CA SER A 29 -15.15 14.55 6.04
C SER A 29 -16.26 15.27 6.83
N SER A 30 -16.85 16.31 6.23
CA SER A 30 -18.01 17.01 6.81
C SER A 30 -19.20 16.08 7.01
N GLU A 31 -19.38 15.13 6.10
CA GLU A 31 -20.43 14.11 6.18
C GLU A 31 -20.23 13.21 7.41
N ASP A 32 -19.00 12.77 7.69
CA ASP A 32 -18.73 11.90 8.84
C ASP A 32 -19.05 12.57 10.18
N VAL A 33 -18.85 13.89 10.26
CA VAL A 33 -19.24 14.68 11.44
C VAL A 33 -20.75 14.86 11.49
N ALA A 34 -21.39 15.19 10.36
CA ALA A 34 -22.84 15.43 10.29
C ALA A 34 -23.66 14.18 10.67
N TYR A 35 -23.19 12.99 10.30
CA TYR A 35 -23.82 11.72 10.66
C TYR A 35 -23.38 11.17 12.02
N GLY A 36 -22.55 11.90 12.77
CA GLY A 36 -22.05 11.47 14.08
C GLY A 36 -21.12 10.25 14.05
N ARG A 37 -20.60 9.90 12.87
CA ARG A 37 -19.70 8.75 12.67
C ARG A 37 -18.30 9.04 13.20
N CYS A 38 -17.82 10.26 13.02
CA CYS A 38 -16.53 10.69 13.51
C CYS A 38 -16.69 11.91 14.42
N THR A 39 -16.19 11.82 15.66
CA THR A 39 -16.07 12.97 16.54
C THR A 39 -14.63 13.08 17.05
N VAL A 40 -14.13 14.31 17.15
CA VAL A 40 -12.77 14.55 17.64
C VAL A 40 -12.86 15.38 18.90
N THR A 41 -12.41 14.78 19.99
CA THR A 41 -12.19 15.40 21.30
C THR A 41 -10.70 15.72 21.49
N ASP A 42 -10.34 16.31 22.63
CA ASP A 42 -8.95 16.68 22.91
C ASP A 42 -8.00 15.47 22.91
N GLN A 43 -8.46 14.33 23.42
CA GLN A 43 -7.65 13.13 23.63
C GLN A 43 -8.04 11.96 22.72
N HIS A 44 -9.28 11.94 22.21
CA HIS A 44 -9.82 10.79 21.48
C HIS A 44 -10.40 11.20 20.14
N LEU A 45 -10.11 10.38 19.13
CA LEU A 45 -10.82 10.31 17.88
C LEU A 45 -11.86 9.20 18.02
N GLN A 46 -13.13 9.56 18.11
CA GLN A 46 -14.23 8.60 18.13
C GLN A 46 -14.62 8.27 16.70
N ILE A 47 -14.67 6.99 16.36
CA ILE A 47 -15.09 6.49 15.03
C ILE A 47 -16.13 5.40 15.28
N GLU A 48 -17.33 5.58 14.76
CA GLU A 48 -18.48 4.68 14.93
C GLU A 48 -18.77 4.35 16.40
N GLY A 49 -18.72 5.37 17.26
CA GLY A 49 -18.94 5.22 18.69
C GLY A 49 -17.73 4.68 19.48
N LYS A 50 -16.71 4.13 18.81
CA LYS A 50 -15.49 3.59 19.45
C LYS A 50 -14.43 4.66 19.62
N ASN A 51 -13.81 4.71 20.79
CA ASN A 51 -12.76 5.67 21.11
C ASN A 51 -11.37 5.16 20.69
N TYR A 52 -10.71 5.91 19.83
CA TYR A 52 -9.31 5.70 19.47
C TYR A 52 -8.47 6.83 20.03
N SER A 53 -7.29 6.51 20.58
CA SER A 53 -6.39 7.55 21.08
C SER A 53 -5.96 8.45 19.94
N LYS A 54 -6.12 9.77 20.08
CA LYS A 54 -5.67 10.77 19.10
C LYS A 54 -4.16 10.68 18.86
N ALA A 55 -3.38 10.29 19.89
CA ALA A 55 -1.94 10.07 19.80
C ALA A 55 -1.52 8.93 18.86
N THR A 56 -2.48 8.13 18.36
CA THR A 56 -2.24 7.15 17.28
C THR A 56 -1.81 7.85 15.99
N PHE A 57 -2.36 9.04 15.73
CA PHE A 57 -2.12 9.82 14.53
C PHE A 57 -1.21 11.00 14.84
N ASP A 58 -0.28 11.29 13.94
CA ASP A 58 0.55 12.48 14.05
C ASP A 58 -0.28 13.74 13.71
N HIS A 59 -1.23 13.61 12.77
CA HIS A 59 -2.16 14.68 12.40
C HIS A 59 -3.58 14.14 12.21
N VAL A 60 -4.57 14.88 12.72
CA VAL A 60 -5.99 14.62 12.48
C VAL A 60 -6.57 15.86 11.82
N PHE A 61 -6.80 15.78 10.51
CA PHE A 61 -7.36 16.84 9.69
C PHE A 61 -8.89 16.80 9.79
N ARG A 62 -9.44 17.83 10.44
CA ARG A 62 -10.87 18.03 10.59
C ARG A 62 -11.48 18.57 9.28
N THR A 63 -12.78 18.86 9.33
CA THR A 63 -13.60 19.30 8.20
C THR A 63 -13.20 20.68 7.67
N ASP A 64 -12.65 21.52 8.53
CA ASP A 64 -12.11 22.86 8.26
C ASP A 64 -10.67 22.85 7.76
N ALA A 65 -9.96 21.73 7.88
CA ALA A 65 -8.56 21.64 7.46
C ALA A 65 -8.41 21.80 5.94
N THR A 66 -7.59 22.77 5.56
CA THR A 66 -7.31 23.13 4.18
C THR A 66 -6.24 22.22 3.56
N GLN A 67 -6.08 22.31 2.23
CA GLN A 67 -4.97 21.68 1.50
C GLN A 67 -3.62 22.20 2.03
N GLU A 68 -3.52 23.51 2.32
CA GLU A 68 -2.31 24.17 2.83
C GLU A 68 -1.90 23.67 4.22
N ASP A 69 -2.88 23.36 5.08
CA ASP A 69 -2.63 22.74 6.39
C ASP A 69 -2.00 21.35 6.22
N MET A 70 -2.51 20.55 5.28
CA MET A 70 -1.97 19.23 4.97
C MET A 70 -0.57 19.33 4.34
N TYR A 71 -0.36 20.34 3.50
CA TYR A 71 0.96 20.63 2.93
C TYR A 71 2.00 20.87 4.02
N SER A 72 1.68 21.79 4.93
CA SER A 72 2.54 22.19 6.03
C SER A 72 2.80 21.05 7.02
N ALA A 73 1.80 20.18 7.23
CA ALA A 73 1.89 19.06 8.17
C ALA A 73 2.78 17.91 7.67
N PHE A 74 2.74 17.55 6.37
CA PHE A 74 3.55 16.44 5.88
C PHE A 74 4.09 16.53 4.47
N LEU A 75 3.45 17.27 3.56
CA LEU A 75 3.84 17.24 2.15
C LEU A 75 5.16 17.97 1.92
N SER A 76 5.37 19.11 2.59
CA SER A 76 6.62 19.86 2.58
C SER A 76 7.82 18.98 2.93
N ASP A 77 7.74 18.24 4.03
CA ASP A 77 8.77 17.31 4.48
C ASP A 77 8.96 16.12 3.54
N THR A 78 7.87 15.66 2.92
CA THR A 78 7.91 14.58 1.92
C THR A 78 8.71 15.03 0.70
N ILE A 79 8.43 16.23 0.18
CA ILE A 79 9.13 16.83 -0.97
C ILE A 79 10.59 17.11 -0.61
N ASN A 80 10.86 17.70 0.55
CA ASN A 80 12.22 17.96 1.03
C ASN A 80 13.03 16.66 1.18
N SER A 81 12.40 15.56 1.59
CA SER A 81 13.05 14.25 1.64
C SER A 81 13.52 13.78 0.25
N VAL A 82 12.77 14.08 -0.81
CA VAL A 82 13.14 13.78 -2.20
C VAL A 82 14.32 14.64 -2.66
N PHE A 83 14.32 15.93 -2.34
CA PHE A 83 15.48 16.81 -2.57
C PHE A 83 16.71 16.38 -1.77
N ALA A 84 16.52 15.77 -0.60
CA ALA A 84 17.59 15.21 0.22
C ALA A 84 18.13 13.85 -0.27
N GLY A 85 17.66 13.33 -1.41
CA GLY A 85 18.21 12.09 -1.99
C GLY A 85 17.39 10.83 -1.70
N ASN A 86 16.22 10.94 -1.08
CA ASN A 86 15.46 9.78 -0.63
C ASN A 86 14.17 9.56 -1.44
N ASP A 87 13.74 8.31 -1.55
CA ASP A 87 12.38 8.01 -2.01
C ASP A 87 11.36 8.35 -0.93
N ALA A 88 10.23 8.89 -1.35
CA ALA A 88 9.13 9.28 -0.47
C ALA A 88 7.79 8.81 -1.03
N THR A 89 6.88 8.41 -0.14
CA THR A 89 5.59 7.85 -0.52
C THR A 89 4.47 8.43 0.33
N VAL A 90 3.41 8.91 -0.31
CA VAL A 90 2.15 9.24 0.35
C VAL A 90 1.14 8.20 -0.07
N LEU A 91 0.62 7.45 0.89
CA LEU A 91 -0.37 6.41 0.70
C LEU A 91 -1.69 6.86 1.31
N ALA A 92 -2.69 7.02 0.48
CA ALA A 92 -4.04 7.35 0.90
C ALA A 92 -4.94 6.13 0.80
N MET A 93 -5.69 5.86 1.88
CA MET A 93 -6.55 4.71 2.00
C MET A 93 -7.89 5.13 2.59
N GLY A 94 -8.97 4.80 1.89
CA GLY A 94 -10.32 5.19 2.27
C GLY A 94 -11.35 4.85 1.19
N ALA A 95 -12.63 4.93 1.56
CA ALA A 95 -13.74 4.72 0.63
C ALA A 95 -13.93 5.93 -0.32
N LYS A 96 -14.54 5.69 -1.49
CA LYS A 96 -14.80 6.72 -2.52
C LYS A 96 -15.63 7.89 -1.98
N ALA A 97 -16.66 7.60 -1.19
CA ALA A 97 -17.70 8.55 -0.80
C ALA A 97 -17.24 9.68 0.14
N ASN A 98 -16.01 9.66 0.65
CA ASN A 98 -15.65 10.50 1.79
C ASN A 98 -14.47 11.43 1.54
N GLY A 99 -14.36 11.93 0.31
CA GLY A 99 -13.44 13.04 0.01
C GLY A 99 -11.96 12.65 0.03
N LYS A 100 -11.59 11.37 0.06
CA LYS A 100 -10.20 10.94 -0.20
C LYS A 100 -9.73 11.51 -1.54
N ASP A 101 -10.54 11.33 -2.58
CA ASP A 101 -10.24 11.76 -3.93
C ASP A 101 -10.25 13.29 -4.02
N GLU A 102 -11.16 13.97 -3.31
CA GLU A 102 -11.16 15.44 -3.19
C GLU A 102 -9.87 15.96 -2.53
N ARG A 103 -9.35 15.28 -1.49
CA ARG A 103 -8.07 15.66 -0.86
C ARG A 103 -6.89 15.37 -1.79
N LEU A 104 -6.83 14.19 -2.39
CA LEU A 104 -5.72 13.77 -3.25
C LEU A 104 -5.64 14.55 -4.56
N TYR A 105 -6.77 14.65 -5.26
CA TYR A 105 -6.84 15.15 -6.64
C TYR A 105 -7.51 16.51 -6.73
N GLY A 106 -8.28 16.91 -5.72
CA GLY A 106 -8.98 18.18 -5.73
C GLY A 106 -10.37 18.07 -6.37
N ASN A 107 -10.97 19.21 -6.63
CA ASN A 107 -12.17 19.32 -7.44
C ASN A 107 -11.92 20.27 -8.61
N SER A 108 -12.60 20.06 -9.73
CA SER A 108 -12.36 20.79 -10.99
C SER A 108 -12.66 22.29 -10.93
N VAL A 109 -13.22 22.80 -9.83
CA VAL A 109 -13.82 24.14 -9.76
C VAL A 109 -13.05 25.09 -8.85
N SER A 110 -12.38 24.64 -7.77
CA SER A 110 -11.77 25.58 -6.81
C SER A 110 -10.69 25.05 -5.88
N ARG A 111 -10.41 23.74 -5.84
CA ARG A 111 -9.42 23.17 -4.91
C ARG A 111 -8.42 22.29 -5.64
N ASN A 112 -7.16 22.72 -5.66
CA ASN A 112 -6.04 21.88 -6.09
C ASN A 112 -5.90 20.72 -5.11
N GLY A 113 -5.71 19.49 -5.61
CA GLY A 113 -5.41 18.32 -4.80
C GLY A 113 -4.00 18.29 -4.23
N LEU A 114 -3.73 17.39 -3.27
CA LEU A 114 -2.40 17.15 -2.72
C LEU A 114 -1.39 16.75 -3.79
N VAL A 115 -1.78 15.92 -4.77
CA VAL A 115 -0.89 15.48 -5.85
C VAL A 115 -0.53 16.65 -6.76
N GLN A 116 -1.52 17.47 -7.13
CA GLN A 116 -1.31 18.69 -7.91
C GLN A 116 -0.41 19.68 -7.18
N MET A 117 -0.68 19.93 -5.90
CA MET A 117 0.15 20.80 -5.07
C MET A 117 1.59 20.28 -4.95
N ALA A 118 1.78 18.97 -4.79
CA ALA A 118 3.11 18.39 -4.76
C ALA A 118 3.86 18.55 -6.09
N ILE A 119 3.19 18.36 -7.22
CA ILE A 119 3.75 18.60 -8.56
C ILE A 119 4.19 20.05 -8.67
N THR A 120 3.30 21.00 -8.37
CA THR A 120 3.59 22.45 -8.47
C THR A 120 4.79 22.81 -7.61
N GLN A 121 4.77 22.44 -6.32
CA GLN A 121 5.84 22.79 -5.38
C GLN A 121 7.17 22.13 -5.74
N LEU A 122 7.17 20.87 -6.17
CA LEU A 122 8.38 20.16 -6.57
C LEU A 122 9.00 20.77 -7.84
N MET A 123 8.18 21.05 -8.85
CA MET A 123 8.66 21.63 -10.12
C MET A 123 9.12 23.10 -9.92
N SER A 124 8.37 23.91 -9.17
CA SER A 124 8.79 25.27 -8.82
C SER A 124 10.11 25.28 -8.05
N ALA A 125 10.26 24.41 -7.04
CA ALA A 125 11.51 24.30 -6.30
C ALA A 125 12.69 23.82 -7.18
N LEU A 126 12.43 22.99 -8.20
CA LEU A 126 13.45 22.61 -9.18
C LEU A 126 13.86 23.78 -10.09
N ASP A 127 12.89 24.62 -10.47
CA ASP A 127 13.13 25.80 -11.28
C ASP A 127 13.89 26.90 -10.53
N GLU A 128 13.60 27.08 -9.24
CA GLU A 128 14.30 28.01 -8.35
C GLU A 128 15.72 27.54 -8.02
N ASN A 129 15.91 26.23 -7.82
CA ASN A 129 17.21 25.64 -7.45
C ASN A 129 17.99 25.09 -8.65
N LYS A 130 17.90 25.75 -9.81
CA LYS A 130 18.67 25.38 -11.01
C LYS A 130 20.17 25.55 -10.79
N ASN A 131 20.81 24.50 -10.30
CA ASN A 131 22.26 24.43 -10.18
C ASN A 131 22.89 24.16 -11.56
N LEU A 132 23.91 24.95 -11.93
CA LEU A 132 24.61 24.78 -13.21
C LEU A 132 25.36 23.43 -13.31
N GLU A 133 25.73 22.85 -12.17
CA GLU A 133 26.50 21.60 -12.08
C GLU A 133 25.64 20.33 -11.97
N GLU A 134 24.36 20.45 -11.55
CA GLU A 134 23.44 19.32 -11.40
C GLU A 134 22.27 19.45 -12.37
N ARG A 135 22.19 18.54 -13.34
CA ARG A 135 21.05 18.45 -14.25
C ARG A 135 20.03 17.50 -13.66
N ILE A 136 18.82 18.00 -13.43
CA ILE A 136 17.69 17.19 -12.97
C ILE A 136 16.68 17.05 -14.10
N GLN A 137 16.32 15.81 -14.42
CA GLN A 137 15.22 15.48 -15.32
C GLN A 137 14.07 14.88 -14.51
N VAL A 138 12.87 15.42 -14.70
CA VAL A 138 11.65 14.87 -14.12
C VAL A 138 10.95 13.97 -15.13
N ARG A 139 10.50 12.81 -14.66
CA ARG A 139 9.63 11.89 -15.41
C ARG A 139 8.42 11.51 -14.57
N MET A 140 7.30 11.28 -15.22
CA MET A 140 6.06 10.85 -14.58
C MET A 140 5.62 9.49 -15.10
N SER A 141 5.18 8.62 -14.20
CA SER A 141 4.46 7.38 -14.54
C SER A 141 3.17 7.29 -13.74
N ALA A 142 2.14 6.68 -14.33
CA ALA A 142 0.90 6.39 -13.62
C ALA A 142 0.39 4.99 -13.97
N ILE A 143 0.33 4.12 -12.96
CA ILE A 143 -0.07 2.71 -13.10
C ILE A 143 -1.32 2.46 -12.28
N MET A 144 -2.29 1.78 -12.88
CA MET A 144 -3.47 1.28 -12.20
C MET A 144 -3.43 -0.24 -12.11
N VAL A 145 -3.80 -0.80 -10.96
CA VAL A 145 -3.99 -2.24 -10.77
C VAL A 145 -5.45 -2.50 -10.44
N SER A 146 -6.11 -3.34 -11.23
CA SER A 146 -7.46 -3.85 -10.95
C SER A 146 -7.35 -5.23 -10.32
N GLN A 147 -7.88 -5.42 -9.11
CA GLN A 147 -7.94 -6.75 -8.51
C GLN A 147 -8.95 -7.66 -9.22
N LYS A 148 -10.04 -7.09 -9.75
CA LYS A 148 -11.13 -7.84 -10.40
C LYS A 148 -10.64 -8.60 -11.63
N ASP A 149 -9.84 -7.92 -12.46
CA ASP A 149 -9.36 -8.48 -13.73
C ASP A 149 -7.90 -8.93 -13.64
N SER A 150 -7.28 -8.82 -12.45
CA SER A 150 -5.85 -9.04 -12.21
C SER A 150 -4.95 -8.31 -13.22
N SER A 151 -5.40 -7.16 -13.70
CA SER A 151 -4.78 -6.41 -14.77
C SER A 151 -3.97 -5.24 -14.24
N ILE A 152 -2.88 -4.93 -14.96
CA ILE A 152 -2.05 -3.76 -14.75
C ILE A 152 -2.21 -2.89 -15.98
N VAL A 153 -2.68 -1.66 -15.79
CA VAL A 153 -2.95 -0.71 -16.86
C VAL A 153 -2.00 0.47 -16.70
N ASP A 154 -1.30 0.79 -17.78
CA ASP A 154 -0.49 1.99 -17.86
C ASP A 154 -1.33 3.16 -18.35
N LEU A 155 -1.61 4.09 -17.44
CA LEU A 155 -2.49 5.24 -17.69
C LEU A 155 -1.81 6.29 -18.58
N LEU A 156 -0.47 6.29 -18.66
CA LEU A 156 0.28 7.24 -19.49
C LEU A 156 0.82 6.62 -20.78
N SER A 157 0.49 5.35 -21.06
CA SER A 157 0.85 4.68 -22.30
C SER A 157 0.46 5.42 -23.59
N PRO A 158 -0.66 6.18 -23.68
CA PRO A 158 -0.98 6.96 -24.87
C PRO A 158 0.02 8.10 -25.17
N PHE A 159 0.77 8.55 -24.16
CA PHE A 159 1.76 9.62 -24.29
C PHE A 159 3.18 9.09 -24.46
N ASN A 160 3.36 7.76 -24.44
CA ASN A 160 4.67 7.16 -24.61
C ASN A 160 5.09 7.26 -26.08
N PRO A 161 6.23 7.91 -26.38
CA PRO A 161 6.71 8.03 -27.76
C PRO A 161 7.22 6.71 -28.34
N ASP A 162 7.49 5.67 -27.52
CA ASP A 162 7.90 4.36 -28.03
C ASP A 162 6.67 3.59 -28.58
N PRO A 163 6.61 3.34 -29.91
CA PRO A 163 5.46 2.66 -30.52
C PRO A 163 5.36 1.18 -30.14
N ARG A 164 6.38 0.63 -29.45
CA ARG A 164 6.45 -0.81 -29.17
C ARG A 164 5.56 -1.29 -28.02
N HIS A 165 4.68 -0.43 -27.48
CA HIS A 165 3.64 -0.71 -26.46
C HIS A 165 3.82 -2.06 -25.76
N ARG A 166 4.90 -2.18 -24.98
CA ARG A 166 5.22 -3.44 -24.32
C ARG A 166 4.29 -3.60 -23.14
N VAL A 167 3.86 -4.84 -22.90
CA VAL A 167 3.02 -5.15 -21.75
C VAL A 167 3.79 -4.80 -20.46
N VAL A 168 3.16 -3.97 -19.63
CA VAL A 168 3.68 -3.63 -18.31
C VAL A 168 3.65 -4.87 -17.44
N LYS A 169 4.77 -5.15 -16.78
CA LYS A 169 4.90 -6.31 -15.89
C LYS A 169 5.70 -5.92 -14.66
N ILE A 170 5.43 -6.61 -13.55
CA ILE A 170 6.20 -6.42 -12.32
C ILE A 170 7.28 -7.50 -12.29
N VAL A 171 8.52 -7.09 -12.05
CA VAL A 171 9.68 -7.98 -12.01
C VAL A 171 10.24 -7.98 -10.59
N ASP A 172 10.34 -9.15 -9.98
CA ASP A 172 11.04 -9.37 -8.71
C ASP A 172 12.44 -9.90 -9.01
N ASP A 173 13.43 -8.99 -9.03
CA ASP A 173 14.83 -9.33 -9.26
C ASP A 173 15.58 -9.45 -7.93
N ALA A 174 16.35 -10.52 -7.76
CA ALA A 174 17.06 -10.80 -6.52
C ALA A 174 18.11 -9.72 -6.16
N ARG A 175 18.62 -8.97 -7.14
CA ARG A 175 19.67 -7.96 -6.98
C ARG A 175 19.11 -6.56 -6.92
N THR A 176 18.13 -6.22 -7.77
CA THR A 176 17.55 -4.86 -7.85
C THR A 176 16.25 -4.71 -7.08
N GLY A 177 15.71 -5.80 -6.53
CA GLY A 177 14.42 -5.81 -5.85
C GLY A 177 13.25 -5.82 -6.84
N VAL A 178 12.07 -5.48 -6.34
CA VAL A 178 10.85 -5.44 -7.15
C VAL A 178 10.73 -4.09 -7.85
N PHE A 179 10.53 -4.11 -9.16
CA PHE A 179 10.31 -2.91 -9.98
C PHE A 179 9.29 -3.19 -11.08
N ILE A 180 8.78 -2.11 -11.68
CA ILE A 180 7.84 -2.17 -12.81
C ILE A 180 8.65 -2.08 -14.10
N ASP A 181 8.53 -3.09 -14.95
CA ASP A 181 9.18 -3.13 -16.27
C ASP A 181 8.19 -2.68 -17.35
N ASN A 182 8.71 -1.95 -18.33
CA ASN A 182 7.96 -1.32 -19.43
C ASN A 182 6.90 -0.28 -19.01
N GLU A 183 6.95 0.26 -17.79
CA GLU A 183 6.10 1.42 -17.46
C GLU A 183 6.47 2.64 -18.31
N SER A 184 5.46 3.40 -18.74
CA SER A 184 5.66 4.66 -19.45
C SER A 184 6.14 5.73 -18.47
N GLU A 185 7.45 5.98 -18.44
CA GLU A 185 8.06 7.12 -17.73
C GLU A 185 8.21 8.32 -18.70
N ILE A 186 7.15 9.12 -18.78
CA ILE A 186 7.04 10.28 -19.69
C ILE A 186 7.85 11.45 -19.14
N ARG A 187 8.65 12.09 -19.99
CA ARG A 187 9.41 13.29 -19.61
C ARG A 187 8.46 14.46 -19.39
N VAL A 188 8.66 15.18 -18.30
CA VAL A 188 7.86 16.35 -17.92
C VAL A 188 8.79 17.56 -17.80
N GLU A 189 8.48 18.62 -18.53
CA GLU A 189 9.30 19.85 -18.55
C GLU A 189 8.63 21.04 -17.87
N THR A 190 7.30 21.08 -17.86
CA THR A 190 6.52 22.16 -17.24
C THR A 190 5.50 21.62 -16.24
N ILE A 191 5.07 22.49 -15.33
CA ILE A 191 3.99 22.20 -14.38
C ILE A 191 2.71 21.84 -15.15
N ASP A 192 2.33 22.61 -16.17
CA ASP A 192 1.12 22.37 -16.95
C ASP A 192 1.11 21.00 -17.62
N GLN A 193 2.25 20.56 -18.16
CA GLN A 193 2.39 19.23 -18.75
C GLN A 193 2.21 18.13 -17.69
N ALA A 194 2.78 18.31 -16.50
CA ALA A 194 2.63 17.39 -15.39
C ALA A 194 1.16 17.27 -14.94
N LEU A 195 0.46 18.41 -14.83
CA LEU A 195 -0.93 18.47 -14.44
C LEU A 195 -1.85 17.87 -15.50
N PHE A 196 -1.53 18.04 -16.78
CA PHE A 196 -2.23 17.39 -17.87
C PHE A 196 -2.16 15.84 -17.77
N TYR A 197 -0.98 15.29 -17.48
CA TYR A 197 -0.83 13.84 -17.25
C TYR A 197 -1.52 13.38 -15.96
N LEU A 198 -1.49 14.19 -14.90
CA LEU A 198 -2.24 13.92 -13.67
C LEU A 198 -3.74 13.81 -13.97
N ASN A 199 -4.32 14.78 -14.69
CA ASN A 199 -5.74 14.78 -15.02
C ASN A 199 -6.13 13.53 -15.81
N THR A 200 -5.29 13.11 -16.77
CA THR A 200 -5.55 11.86 -17.52
C THR A 200 -5.60 10.64 -16.59
N ALA A 201 -4.69 10.54 -15.62
CA ALA A 201 -4.70 9.46 -14.63
C ALA A 201 -5.91 9.52 -13.69
N VAL A 202 -6.33 10.74 -13.30
CA VAL A 202 -7.48 11.00 -12.43
C VAL A 202 -8.79 10.66 -13.13
N ASP A 203 -8.96 11.00 -14.41
CA ASP A 203 -10.16 10.67 -15.18
C ASP A 203 -10.38 9.16 -15.23
N HIS A 204 -9.33 8.39 -15.48
CA HIS A 204 -9.38 6.92 -15.43
C HIS A 204 -9.80 6.37 -14.05
N ARG A 205 -9.44 7.07 -12.97
CA ARG A 205 -9.79 6.69 -11.60
C ARG A 205 -11.23 7.05 -11.24
N LEU A 206 -11.68 8.26 -11.57
CA LEU A 206 -12.97 8.80 -11.12
C LEU A 206 -14.18 8.25 -11.89
N ILE A 207 -14.00 7.94 -13.19
CA ILE A 207 -15.06 7.43 -14.08
C ILE A 207 -15.54 6.01 -13.67
N GLN A 208 -14.78 5.32 -12.83
CA GLN A 208 -15.10 3.95 -12.40
C GLN A 208 -16.32 3.87 -11.49
N ASP A 209 -17.07 2.77 -11.62
CA ASP A 209 -18.12 2.40 -10.67
C ASP A 209 -17.56 2.19 -9.24
N GLU A 210 -18.44 2.21 -8.24
CA GLU A 210 -18.04 2.13 -6.82
C GLU A 210 -17.23 0.86 -6.51
N GLN A 211 -17.60 -0.28 -7.09
CA GLN A 211 -16.99 -1.57 -6.83
C GLN A 211 -15.59 -1.67 -7.45
N THR A 212 -15.44 -1.18 -8.68
CA THR A 212 -14.16 -1.09 -9.39
C THR A 212 -13.25 -0.11 -8.67
N HIS A 213 -13.75 1.06 -8.26
CA HIS A 213 -12.98 2.01 -7.46
C HIS A 213 -12.49 1.42 -6.13
N ARG A 214 -13.33 0.59 -5.49
CA ARG A 214 -12.99 -0.11 -4.24
C ARG A 214 -11.84 -1.10 -4.43
N THR A 215 -11.78 -1.75 -5.59
CA THR A 215 -10.86 -2.87 -5.87
C THR A 215 -9.68 -2.48 -6.77
N SER A 216 -9.68 -1.27 -7.33
CA SER A 216 -8.57 -0.71 -8.09
C SER A 216 -7.69 0.20 -7.23
N HIS A 217 -6.41 0.27 -7.60
CA HIS A 217 -5.37 1.04 -6.91
C HIS A 217 -4.57 1.81 -7.93
N VAL A 218 -4.30 3.09 -7.68
CA VAL A 218 -3.59 3.98 -8.61
C VAL A 218 -2.29 4.46 -7.98
N PHE A 219 -1.21 4.37 -8.76
CA PHE A 219 0.15 4.71 -8.37
C PHE A 219 0.64 5.80 -9.30
N ILE A 220 0.80 7.01 -8.78
CA ILE A 220 1.33 8.15 -9.54
C ILE A 220 2.72 8.45 -9.02
N SER A 221 3.72 8.39 -9.89
CA SER A 221 5.12 8.57 -9.51
C SER A 221 5.75 9.73 -10.28
N LEU A 222 6.44 10.61 -9.56
CA LEU A 222 7.40 11.55 -10.12
C LEU A 222 8.80 11.03 -9.83
N SER A 223 9.53 10.65 -10.88
CA SER A 223 10.90 10.18 -10.82
C SER A 223 11.84 11.33 -11.19
N LEU A 224 12.68 11.75 -10.24
CA LEU A 224 13.73 12.74 -10.43
C LEU A 224 15.04 12.00 -10.72
N TYR A 225 15.56 12.22 -11.91
CA TYR A 225 16.87 11.73 -12.32
C TYR A 225 17.85 12.88 -12.23
N SER A 226 18.77 12.82 -11.27
CA SER A 226 19.80 13.85 -11.13
C SER A 226 21.16 13.32 -11.58
N TYR A 227 21.88 14.18 -12.31
CA TYR A 227 23.22 13.91 -12.83
C TYR A 227 24.10 15.13 -12.61
N LYS A 228 25.21 14.93 -11.91
CA LYS A 228 26.25 15.93 -11.74
C LYS A 228 27.40 15.64 -12.69
N MET A 229 27.78 16.63 -13.48
CA MET A 229 28.95 16.55 -14.34
C MET A 229 30.17 17.03 -13.56
N GLY A 230 31.03 16.07 -13.17
CA GLY A 230 32.32 16.31 -12.52
C GLY A 230 33.29 15.17 -12.86
N ASP A 231 34.41 15.07 -12.16
CA ASP A 231 35.48 14.07 -12.40
C ASP A 231 35.00 12.60 -12.25
N LYS A 232 33.89 12.40 -11.54
CA LYS A 232 33.13 11.14 -11.50
C LYS A 232 31.65 11.44 -11.70
N MET A 233 30.97 10.65 -12.53
CA MET A 233 29.52 10.75 -12.74
C MET A 233 28.81 10.37 -11.43
N GLN A 234 28.32 11.38 -10.70
CA GLN A 234 27.46 11.20 -9.54
C GLN A 234 26.02 11.49 -9.95
N GLY A 235 25.14 10.54 -9.67
CA GLY A 235 23.74 10.68 -10.00
C GLY A 235 22.90 9.60 -9.36
N GLY A 236 21.59 9.78 -9.41
CA GLY A 236 20.65 8.86 -8.82
C GLY A 236 19.22 9.13 -9.26
N ARG A 237 18.38 8.11 -9.07
CA ARG A 237 16.94 8.22 -9.23
C ARG A 237 16.33 8.36 -7.85
N ARG A 238 15.40 9.31 -7.72
CA ARG A 238 14.61 9.55 -6.50
C ARG A 238 13.16 9.61 -6.92
N ARG A 239 12.27 8.95 -6.17
CA ARG A 239 10.86 8.84 -6.53
C ARG A 239 9.97 9.43 -5.44
N LEU A 240 9.10 10.36 -5.85
CA LEU A 240 7.93 10.78 -5.08
C LEU A 240 6.73 9.99 -5.60
N CYS A 241 6.11 9.18 -4.75
CA CYS A 241 5.03 8.29 -5.16
C CYS A 241 3.75 8.57 -4.36
N PHE A 242 2.63 8.75 -5.04
CA PHE A 242 1.30 8.83 -4.47
C PHE A 242 0.56 7.54 -4.77
N LEU A 243 0.17 6.83 -3.70
CA LEU A 243 -0.65 5.62 -3.76
C LEU A 243 -2.07 5.99 -3.36
N ASP A 244 -2.97 5.96 -4.31
CA ASP A 244 -4.41 5.94 -4.04
C ASP A 244 -4.87 4.48 -3.97
N MET A 245 -5.07 4.01 -2.74
CA MET A 245 -5.54 2.66 -2.48
C MET A 245 -7.06 2.60 -2.33
N GLY A 246 -7.66 1.70 -3.11
CA GLY A 246 -8.97 1.17 -2.78
C GLY A 246 -8.93 0.36 -1.48
N ILE A 247 -10.11 0.02 -0.97
CA ILE A 247 -10.27 -0.76 0.26
C ILE A 247 -10.46 -2.27 0.00
N GLY A 248 -10.27 -2.71 -1.25
CA GLY A 248 -10.33 -4.13 -1.61
C GLY A 248 -11.75 -4.70 -1.62
N GLU A 249 -11.88 -5.99 -1.84
CA GLU A 249 -13.17 -6.68 -1.83
C GLU A 249 -13.81 -6.68 -0.43
N ARG A 250 -15.14 -6.76 -0.36
CA ARG A 250 -15.83 -6.97 0.93
C ARG A 250 -15.64 -8.39 1.41
N ASN A 251 -15.83 -9.34 0.48
CA ASN A 251 -15.80 -10.76 0.74
C ASN A 251 -14.77 -11.41 -0.18
N SER A 252 -14.13 -12.48 0.28
CA SER A 252 -13.11 -13.20 -0.50
C SER A 252 -13.67 -14.03 -1.67
N THR A 253 -14.96 -13.90 -2.00
CA THR A 253 -15.66 -14.76 -2.96
C THR A 253 -15.21 -14.53 -4.40
N ASN A 254 -14.75 -13.33 -4.72
CA ASN A 254 -14.42 -12.94 -6.09
C ASN A 254 -12.91 -13.06 -6.39
N GLY A 255 -12.14 -13.72 -5.53
CA GLY A 255 -10.67 -13.84 -5.67
C GLY A 255 -9.88 -12.55 -5.41
N GLY A 256 -10.56 -11.41 -5.27
CA GLY A 256 -9.94 -10.15 -4.84
C GLY A 256 -9.57 -10.14 -3.36
N MET A 257 -8.62 -9.28 -3.00
CA MET A 257 -8.14 -9.15 -1.63
C MET A 257 -9.05 -8.24 -0.83
N THR A 258 -9.41 -8.70 0.36
CA THR A 258 -10.21 -7.90 1.30
C THR A 258 -9.36 -6.83 2.00
N MET A 259 -10.03 -5.87 2.64
CA MET A 259 -9.37 -4.84 3.45
C MET A 259 -8.35 -5.40 4.46
N PRO A 260 -8.68 -6.43 5.28
CA PRO A 260 -7.74 -7.01 6.21
C PRO A 260 -6.51 -7.65 5.54
N ALA A 261 -6.67 -8.24 4.34
CA ALA A 261 -5.56 -8.77 3.57
C ALA A 261 -4.62 -7.65 3.10
N LEU A 262 -5.16 -6.56 2.54
CA LEU A 262 -4.40 -5.37 2.18
C LEU A 262 -3.70 -4.75 3.40
N GLY A 263 -4.40 -4.65 4.53
CA GLY A 263 -3.85 -4.16 5.78
C GLY A 263 -2.70 -5.03 6.30
N SER A 264 -2.78 -6.36 6.14
CA SER A 264 -1.72 -7.28 6.53
C SER A 264 -0.48 -7.15 5.65
N ILE A 265 -0.66 -6.91 4.34
CA ILE A 265 0.42 -6.57 3.41
C ILE A 265 1.10 -5.28 3.87
N LEU A 266 0.35 -4.20 4.07
CA LEU A 266 0.88 -2.90 4.48
C LEU A 266 1.62 -2.98 5.82
N LEU A 267 1.06 -3.70 6.79
CA LEU A 267 1.72 -3.92 8.08
C LEU A 267 3.04 -4.67 7.91
N ALA A 268 3.07 -5.74 7.09
CA ALA A 268 4.29 -6.48 6.80
C ALA A 268 5.35 -5.61 6.09
N MET A 269 4.94 -4.69 5.20
CA MET A 269 5.84 -3.72 4.56
C MET A 269 6.42 -2.73 5.55
N VAL A 270 5.58 -2.16 6.43
CA VAL A 270 6.02 -1.23 7.47
C VAL A 270 7.00 -1.89 8.43
N GLN A 271 6.75 -3.16 8.77
CA GLN A 271 7.63 -3.98 9.62
C GLN A 271 8.92 -4.43 8.91
N ARG A 272 8.98 -4.32 7.58
CA ARG A 272 10.02 -4.93 6.73
C ARG A 272 10.18 -6.43 6.98
N ASN A 273 9.07 -7.13 7.11
CA ASN A 273 9.07 -8.59 7.29
C ASN A 273 9.61 -9.29 6.04
N LYS A 274 10.37 -10.38 6.25
CA LYS A 274 10.88 -11.23 5.15
C LYS A 274 9.74 -11.91 4.39
N HIS A 275 8.76 -12.41 5.12
CA HIS A 275 7.55 -13.03 4.57
C HIS A 275 6.44 -11.98 4.46
N ILE A 276 5.83 -11.89 3.29
CA ILE A 276 4.77 -10.94 3.00
C ILE A 276 3.55 -11.74 2.53
N PRO A 277 2.36 -11.55 3.14
CA PRO A 277 1.13 -12.18 2.68
C PRO A 277 0.85 -11.85 1.21
N SER A 278 0.29 -12.80 0.47
CA SER A 278 -0.10 -12.60 -0.95
C SER A 278 1.01 -11.97 -1.80
N ARG A 279 2.27 -12.39 -1.57
CA ARG A 279 3.48 -11.84 -2.21
C ARG A 279 3.37 -11.76 -3.73
N ASP A 280 2.71 -12.75 -4.32
CA ASP A 280 2.61 -12.92 -5.77
C ASP A 280 1.48 -12.09 -6.40
N SER A 281 0.63 -11.45 -5.59
CA SER A 281 -0.41 -10.56 -6.10
C SER A 281 0.18 -9.28 -6.68
N SER A 282 -0.34 -8.84 -7.83
CA SER A 282 0.11 -7.61 -8.51
C SER A 282 0.07 -6.39 -7.60
N VAL A 283 -0.97 -6.27 -6.75
CA VAL A 283 -1.10 -5.18 -5.77
C VAL A 283 0.01 -5.25 -4.72
N CYS A 284 0.29 -6.43 -4.15
CA CYS A 284 1.38 -6.58 -3.18
C CYS A 284 2.72 -6.20 -3.81
N GLN A 285 3.00 -6.68 -5.02
CA GLN A 285 4.25 -6.38 -5.71
C GLN A 285 4.38 -4.89 -6.04
N LEU A 286 3.32 -4.21 -6.46
CA LEU A 286 3.35 -2.75 -6.68
C LEU A 286 3.53 -1.96 -5.38
N ILE A 287 2.89 -2.36 -4.29
CA ILE A 287 3.13 -1.76 -2.97
C ILE A 287 4.60 -1.96 -2.55
N ARG A 288 5.20 -3.12 -2.85
CA ARG A 288 6.65 -3.34 -2.63
C ARG A 288 7.49 -2.38 -3.44
N CYS A 289 7.18 -2.16 -4.72
CA CYS A 289 7.90 -1.19 -5.56
C CYS A 289 7.90 0.20 -4.91
N ALA A 290 6.78 0.63 -4.33
CA ALA A 290 6.68 1.96 -3.72
C ALA A 290 7.31 2.03 -2.32
N LEU A 291 7.04 1.08 -1.43
CA LEU A 291 7.40 1.17 -0.01
C LEU A 291 8.78 0.59 0.33
N SER A 292 9.36 -0.28 -0.53
CA SER A 292 10.64 -0.95 -0.22
C SER A 292 11.83 0.00 -0.24
N THR A 293 11.83 1.02 -1.09
CA THR A 293 12.92 2.02 -1.11
C THR A 293 12.53 3.30 -0.35
N SER A 294 11.23 3.52 -0.14
CA SER A 294 10.70 4.68 0.58
C SER A 294 11.31 4.84 1.96
N ARG A 295 11.88 6.03 2.18
CA ARG A 295 12.50 6.42 3.45
C ARG A 295 11.58 7.26 4.32
N PHE A 296 10.66 7.95 3.66
CA PHE A 296 9.65 8.81 4.23
C PHE A 296 8.29 8.36 3.69
N THR A 297 7.46 7.81 4.56
CA THR A 297 6.13 7.32 4.18
C THR A 297 5.07 7.98 5.03
N THR A 298 4.04 8.54 4.39
CA THR A 298 2.87 9.08 5.06
C THR A 298 1.65 8.24 4.70
N PHE A 299 0.92 7.75 5.70
CA PHE A 299 -0.41 7.17 5.52
C PHE A 299 -1.46 8.24 5.78
N LEU A 300 -2.36 8.44 4.83
CA LEU A 300 -3.53 9.29 4.96
C LEU A 300 -4.78 8.39 4.99
N PHE A 301 -5.38 8.24 6.16
CA PHE A 301 -6.60 7.48 6.33
C PHE A 301 -7.82 8.38 6.20
N SER A 302 -8.72 8.03 5.30
CA SER A 302 -10.04 8.65 5.15
C SER A 302 -11.10 7.63 5.53
N PHE A 303 -11.99 8.00 6.44
CA PHE A 303 -13.12 7.16 6.84
C PHE A 303 -14.23 7.29 5.79
N GLY A 304 -14.94 6.19 5.51
CA GLY A 304 -16.07 6.01 4.59
C GLY A 304 -17.46 6.17 5.21
N THR A 305 -18.52 5.99 4.42
CA THR A 305 -19.92 6.01 4.92
C THR A 305 -20.33 4.77 5.71
N LYS A 306 -19.58 3.68 5.59
CA LYS A 306 -19.91 2.39 6.19
C LYS A 306 -19.09 2.12 7.44
N ASN A 307 -19.79 1.77 8.51
CA ASN A 307 -19.21 1.59 9.83
C ASN A 307 -18.11 0.53 9.84
N ASP A 308 -18.35 -0.64 9.23
CA ASP A 308 -17.36 -1.73 9.21
C ASP A 308 -16.06 -1.33 8.50
N ASP A 309 -16.17 -0.57 7.40
CA ASP A 309 -15.00 -0.09 6.66
C ASP A 309 -14.19 0.89 7.53
N ASN A 310 -14.86 1.76 8.28
CA ASN A 310 -14.24 2.75 9.17
C ASN A 310 -13.50 2.12 10.34
N GLU A 311 -14.14 1.15 10.99
CA GLU A 311 -13.53 0.41 12.10
C GLU A 311 -12.30 -0.36 11.62
N ASN A 312 -12.36 -0.99 10.44
CA ASN A 312 -11.23 -1.71 9.86
C ASN A 312 -10.05 -0.78 9.54
N ILE A 313 -10.32 0.41 8.98
CA ILE A 313 -9.30 1.43 8.70
C ILE A 313 -8.68 1.93 10.00
N ALA A 314 -9.49 2.26 11.00
CA ALA A 314 -9.02 2.72 12.31
C ALA A 314 -8.15 1.66 13.00
N HIS A 315 -8.59 0.39 12.97
CA HIS A 315 -7.85 -0.72 13.54
C HIS A 315 -6.50 -0.96 12.83
N LEU A 316 -6.47 -0.84 11.50
CA LEU A 316 -5.23 -0.88 10.72
C LEU A 316 -4.27 0.25 11.12
N ALA A 317 -4.78 1.48 11.22
CA ALA A 317 -3.98 2.63 11.65
C ALA A 317 -3.37 2.40 13.04
N CYS A 318 -4.15 1.89 14.00
CA CYS A 318 -3.66 1.52 15.33
C CYS A 318 -2.59 0.41 15.29
N LYS A 319 -2.75 -0.62 14.44
CA LYS A 319 -1.74 -1.68 14.27
C LYS A 319 -0.42 -1.13 13.71
N ILE A 320 -0.49 -0.22 12.75
CA ILE A 320 0.69 0.43 12.16
C ILE A 320 1.35 1.35 13.21
N ALA A 321 0.58 2.15 13.95
CA ALA A 321 1.09 3.02 15.00
C ALA A 321 1.82 2.24 16.11
N ARG A 322 1.25 1.13 16.57
CA ARG A 322 1.89 0.24 17.57
C ARG A 322 3.20 -0.35 17.07
N THR A 323 3.25 -0.71 15.78
CA THR A 323 4.47 -1.22 15.15
C THR A 323 5.58 -0.17 15.16
N ARG A 324 5.23 1.08 14.82
CA ARG A 324 6.15 2.22 14.88
C ARG A 324 6.70 2.45 16.29
N ALA A 325 5.84 2.41 17.31
CA ALA A 325 6.27 2.59 18.69
C ALA A 325 7.26 1.51 19.15
N LYS A 326 7.02 0.24 18.79
CA LYS A 326 7.92 -0.88 19.13
C LYS A 326 9.32 -0.73 18.52
N SER A 327 9.44 -0.22 17.30
CA SER A 327 10.75 -0.04 16.67
C SER A 327 11.55 1.12 17.27
N VAL A 328 10.87 2.16 17.78
CA VAL A 328 11.49 3.27 18.50
C VAL A 328 11.93 2.84 19.91
N MET A 329 11.14 2.01 20.60
CA MET A 329 11.41 1.57 21.97
C MET A 329 12.40 0.39 22.09
N GLY A 330 12.66 -0.33 21.00
CA GLY A 330 13.57 -1.50 20.96
C GLY A 330 15.06 -1.22 21.25
N HIS A 331 15.44 0.02 21.60
CA HIS A 331 16.79 0.42 22.03
C HIS A 331 16.97 0.49 23.57
N GLY A 332 15.95 0.15 24.36
CA GLY A 332 16.11 -0.03 25.80
C GLY A 332 16.85 -1.33 26.12
N ARG A 333 18.14 -1.23 26.51
CA ARG A 333 18.93 -2.28 27.17
C ARG A 333 18.03 -3.19 28.01
N LYS A 334 17.97 -4.49 27.70
CA LYS A 334 17.58 -5.48 28.71
C LYS A 334 18.56 -5.30 29.88
N PRO A 335 18.09 -5.07 31.13
CA PRO A 335 19.00 -5.11 32.26
C PRO A 335 19.48 -6.55 32.40
N SER A 336 20.76 -6.77 32.10
CA SER A 336 21.50 -7.95 32.50
C SER A 336 21.85 -7.82 33.99
N GLY A 337 21.49 -8.82 34.78
CA GLY A 337 21.79 -8.94 36.21
C GLY A 337 20.51 -9.29 36.97
N THR A 338 20.41 -10.38 37.72
CA THR A 338 21.45 -11.23 38.32
C THR A 338 20.82 -12.59 38.59
N PHE A 339 21.58 -13.67 38.37
CA PHE A 339 21.22 -15.00 38.85
C PHE A 339 21.11 -14.97 40.38
N SER A 340 19.96 -15.37 40.92
CA SER A 340 19.81 -15.77 42.32
C SER A 340 19.19 -17.16 42.36
N SER A 341 19.95 -18.05 42.96
CA SER A 341 19.71 -19.47 43.20
C SER A 341 18.39 -19.75 43.91
N ALA A 342 17.89 -20.96 43.66
CA ALA A 342 16.73 -21.60 44.25
C ALA A 342 16.65 -21.51 45.79
N THR A 343 15.42 -21.45 46.29
CA THR A 343 14.92 -22.35 47.33
C THR A 343 13.45 -22.65 47.06
N MET A 344 13.11 -23.95 47.06
CA MET A 344 11.75 -24.43 47.18
C MET A 344 11.27 -24.11 48.60
N ASP A 345 10.03 -23.69 48.76
CA ASP A 345 9.22 -24.12 49.88
C ASP A 345 7.73 -24.09 49.52
N SER A 346 7.09 -25.19 49.93
CA SER A 346 5.72 -25.60 49.69
C SER A 346 4.73 -24.99 50.69
N ASN A 347 3.46 -25.10 50.31
CA ASN A 347 2.23 -25.15 51.12
C ASN A 347 1.37 -23.89 51.36
N ALA A 348 0.08 -24.21 51.32
CA ALA A 348 -1.05 -23.66 52.07
C ALA A 348 -1.97 -22.62 51.38
N SER A 349 -3.02 -23.20 50.79
CA SER A 349 -4.45 -22.83 50.89
C SER A 349 -4.89 -21.75 51.89
N SER A 350 -5.85 -20.92 51.47
CA SER A 350 -7.09 -20.45 52.15
C SER A 350 -7.36 -18.98 51.78
N SER A 351 -8.37 -18.63 50.98
CA SER A 351 -9.80 -18.45 51.31
C SER A 351 -10.11 -17.38 52.37
N SER A 352 -11.18 -16.62 52.10
CA SER A 352 -11.90 -15.59 52.90
C SER A 352 -11.37 -14.15 52.72
N CYS A 353 -12.13 -13.14 52.29
CA CYS A 353 -13.51 -12.64 52.53
C CYS A 353 -13.58 -11.57 53.64
N GLY A 354 -14.14 -10.40 53.30
CA GLY A 354 -14.64 -9.35 54.20
C GLY A 354 -13.57 -8.40 54.74
N THR A 355 -13.78 -7.12 55.01
CA THR A 355 -14.99 -6.30 55.11
C THR A 355 -14.56 -4.82 55.15
N THR A 356 -15.49 -3.98 54.69
CA THR A 356 -15.61 -2.50 54.71
C THR A 356 -15.11 -1.75 55.95
N THR A 357 -14.56 -0.55 55.75
CA THR A 357 -14.75 0.60 56.67
C THR A 357 -14.59 1.94 55.95
N ILE A 358 -15.40 2.93 56.35
CA ILE A 358 -15.73 4.19 55.67
C ILE A 358 -15.12 5.40 56.44
N THR A 359 -14.30 6.22 55.74
CA THR A 359 -13.95 7.69 55.89
C THR A 359 -13.46 8.28 57.25
N PRO A 360 -12.97 9.55 57.33
CA PRO A 360 -12.66 10.60 56.31
C PRO A 360 -11.30 11.33 56.46
N GLY A 361 -10.87 12.02 55.38
CA GLY A 361 -10.19 13.32 55.46
C GLY A 361 -8.65 13.35 55.43
N GLY A 362 -8.09 14.12 54.48
CA GLY A 362 -6.71 14.62 54.52
C GLY A 362 -5.87 14.29 53.28
N THR A 363 -5.53 15.35 52.53
CA THR A 363 -4.69 15.46 51.31
C THR A 363 -3.54 14.44 51.13
N PRO A 364 -3.10 14.10 49.88
CA PRO A 364 -1.98 14.84 49.26
C PRO A 364 -1.79 14.77 47.71
N ARG A 365 -1.09 15.78 47.17
CA ARG A 365 0.11 15.70 46.28
C ARG A 365 0.13 14.81 44.99
N ALA A 366 0.23 15.51 43.85
CA ALA A 366 0.97 15.22 42.59
C ALA A 366 0.77 13.87 41.83
N PRO A 367 0.80 13.88 40.47
CA PRO A 367 0.24 12.80 39.66
C PRO A 367 1.16 11.57 39.60
N ARG A 368 0.58 10.39 39.88
CA ARG A 368 1.22 9.09 39.64
C ARG A 368 0.90 8.59 38.23
N ARG A 369 1.98 8.36 37.48
CA ARG A 369 2.36 7.13 36.76
C ARG A 369 1.21 6.20 36.32
N PHE A 370 1.07 6.04 35.00
CA PHE A 370 0.27 5.04 34.29
C PHE A 370 0.39 3.64 34.92
N GLU A 371 -0.73 3.09 35.38
CA GLU A 371 -0.91 1.64 35.54
C GLU A 371 -1.19 1.04 34.16
N LEU A 372 -0.31 0.14 33.74
CA LEU A 372 -0.53 -0.75 32.63
C LEU A 372 -1.45 -1.86 33.12
N GLU A 373 -2.71 -1.85 32.68
CA GLU A 373 -3.53 -3.04 32.81
C GLU A 373 -2.91 -4.19 32.00
N SER A 374 -2.81 -5.30 32.72
CA SER A 374 -2.15 -6.54 32.37
C SER A 374 -2.72 -7.15 31.09
N GLY A 375 -1.83 -7.46 30.15
CA GLY A 375 -2.16 -8.20 28.95
C GLY A 375 -2.28 -9.69 29.23
N SER A 376 -3.45 -10.26 28.98
CA SER A 376 -3.60 -11.71 28.81
C SER A 376 -4.95 -12.14 28.21
N GLU A 377 -5.51 -11.50 27.17
CA GLU A 377 -6.74 -12.05 26.52
C GLU A 377 -6.84 -11.98 24.98
N LEU A 378 -5.82 -11.57 24.24
CA LEU A 378 -5.87 -11.62 22.76
C LEU A 378 -4.63 -12.29 22.16
N SER A 379 -4.41 -13.53 22.56
CA SER A 379 -3.61 -14.50 21.81
C SER A 379 -4.52 -15.64 21.36
N ALA A 380 -5.37 -15.35 20.38
CA ALA A 380 -6.03 -16.39 19.60
C ALA A 380 -5.41 -16.34 18.21
N ALA A 381 -4.53 -17.29 17.92
CA ALA A 381 -4.15 -17.60 16.56
C ALA A 381 -5.37 -18.23 15.87
N GLU A 382 -6.06 -17.49 15.01
CA GLU A 382 -7.08 -18.07 14.13
C GLU A 382 -6.39 -19.05 13.17
N THR A 383 -6.55 -20.35 13.45
CA THR A 383 -6.16 -21.42 12.54
C THR A 383 -7.31 -21.65 11.58
N VAL A 384 -7.13 -21.28 10.31
CA VAL A 384 -8.10 -21.57 9.25
C VAL A 384 -7.82 -22.98 8.72
N ILE A 385 -8.76 -23.91 8.94
CA ILE A 385 -8.69 -25.27 8.38
C ILE A 385 -9.31 -25.23 6.98
N PHE A 386 -8.50 -25.49 5.96
CA PHE A 386 -8.96 -25.68 4.60
C PHE A 386 -9.54 -27.08 4.42
N LEU A 387 -10.88 -27.18 4.33
CA LEU A 387 -11.57 -28.41 3.92
C LEU A 387 -11.70 -28.39 2.39
N GLY A 388 -10.91 -29.22 1.72
CA GLY A 388 -11.02 -29.43 0.27
C GLY A 388 -12.35 -30.12 -0.10
N PRO A 389 -12.77 -30.05 -1.38
CA PRO A 389 -14.06 -30.55 -1.82
C PRO A 389 -14.17 -32.07 -1.68
N SER A 390 -15.22 -32.50 -0.97
CA SER A 390 -15.57 -33.89 -0.69
C SER A 390 -15.87 -34.66 -1.98
N CYS A 391 -15.03 -35.63 -2.34
CA CYS A 391 -15.38 -36.64 -3.33
C CYS A 391 -16.34 -37.66 -2.70
N SER A 392 -17.56 -37.75 -3.21
CA SER A 392 -18.49 -38.84 -2.91
C SER A 392 -17.97 -40.15 -3.51
N ARG A 393 -17.43 -41.04 -2.66
CA ARG A 393 -17.22 -42.45 -3.00
C ARG A 393 -18.19 -43.30 -2.21
N THR A 394 -19.24 -43.76 -2.86
CA THR A 394 -20.04 -44.89 -2.39
C THR A 394 -19.21 -46.16 -2.52
N ALA A 395 -19.14 -46.89 -1.40
CA ALA A 395 -18.38 -48.13 -1.28
C ALA A 395 -19.10 -49.30 -1.99
N SER A 396 -18.30 -50.17 -2.62
CA SER A 396 -18.68 -51.52 -3.03
C SER A 396 -18.59 -52.51 -1.86
N PRO A 397 -19.31 -53.63 -1.87
CA PRO A 397 -18.92 -54.83 -1.13
C PRO A 397 -18.19 -55.84 -2.02
N ALA A 398 -17.35 -56.62 -1.37
CA ALA A 398 -16.30 -57.49 -1.91
C ALA A 398 -16.78 -58.71 -2.71
N SER A 399 -15.92 -59.20 -3.61
CA SER A 399 -15.72 -60.64 -3.81
C SER A 399 -14.33 -60.96 -4.38
N THR A 400 -13.89 -62.15 -3.98
CA THR A 400 -12.58 -62.80 -3.99
C THR A 400 -12.09 -63.23 -5.39
N THR A 401 -10.80 -63.05 -5.73
CA THR A 401 -9.89 -64.09 -6.28
C THR A 401 -8.48 -63.55 -6.63
N MET A 402 -7.53 -64.49 -6.63
CA MET A 402 -6.05 -64.41 -6.58
C MET A 402 -5.33 -63.87 -7.86
N PRO A 403 -4.00 -63.63 -7.81
CA PRO A 403 -3.27 -62.80 -8.78
C PRO A 403 -2.53 -63.60 -9.87
N SER A 404 -2.27 -62.94 -11.01
CA SER A 404 -1.23 -63.34 -11.97
C SER A 404 -0.61 -62.13 -12.67
N THR A 405 0.71 -61.99 -12.55
CA THR A 405 1.62 -61.08 -13.26
C THR A 405 1.89 -61.58 -14.70
N PRO A 406 2.87 -61.04 -15.47
CA PRO A 406 2.88 -59.74 -16.15
C PRO A 406 3.17 -59.90 -17.67
N THR A 407 2.85 -58.92 -18.53
CA THR A 407 3.58 -58.83 -19.81
C THR A 407 3.70 -57.41 -20.37
N SER A 408 4.96 -57.01 -20.53
CA SER A 408 5.46 -55.91 -21.33
C SER A 408 5.16 -56.15 -22.82
N ILE A 409 4.90 -55.08 -23.58
CA ILE A 409 5.50 -54.82 -24.91
C ILE A 409 5.35 -53.32 -25.20
N ARG A 410 6.47 -52.71 -25.59
CA ARG A 410 6.64 -51.34 -26.08
C ARG A 410 6.97 -51.41 -27.59
N PRO A 411 7.25 -50.30 -28.24
CA PRO A 411 6.42 -49.52 -29.16
C PRO A 411 6.71 -49.82 -30.65
N LEU A 412 6.00 -49.20 -31.60
CA LEU A 412 6.54 -48.96 -32.94
C LEU A 412 5.96 -47.70 -33.62
N HIS A 413 6.85 -47.11 -34.39
CA HIS A 413 6.90 -45.76 -34.96
C HIS A 413 6.78 -45.88 -36.49
N ARG A 414 6.02 -45.00 -37.17
CA ARG A 414 6.24 -44.49 -38.56
C ARG A 414 5.03 -43.66 -39.02
N THR A 415 5.11 -42.33 -39.21
CA THR A 415 5.50 -41.61 -40.45
C THR A 415 4.97 -42.28 -41.73
N THR A 416 4.19 -41.64 -42.62
CA THR A 416 4.59 -40.54 -43.53
C THR A 416 3.41 -40.00 -44.38
N ARG A 417 3.50 -38.70 -44.75
CA ARG A 417 3.23 -38.04 -46.08
C ARG A 417 1.81 -37.85 -46.68
N ASN A 418 1.54 -36.55 -46.89
CA ASN A 418 1.21 -35.80 -48.13
C ASN A 418 -0.01 -36.12 -49.00
N HIS A 419 -0.81 -35.05 -49.25
CA HIS A 419 -1.19 -34.41 -50.55
C HIS A 419 -2.58 -33.74 -50.39
N SER A 420 -2.80 -32.41 -50.50
CA SER A 420 -2.69 -31.42 -51.60
C SER A 420 -4.04 -31.11 -52.31
N GLY A 421 -4.33 -29.82 -52.57
CA GLY A 421 -5.36 -29.33 -53.53
C GLY A 421 -6.46 -28.49 -52.85
N VAL A 422 -6.48 -27.14 -52.84
CA VAL A 422 -6.57 -26.08 -53.90
C VAL A 422 -8.02 -25.66 -54.23
N THR A 423 -8.26 -24.33 -54.19
CA THR A 423 -9.17 -23.39 -54.93
C THR A 423 -9.80 -22.36 -53.96
N GLU A 424 -9.38 -21.07 -53.88
CA GLU A 424 -9.73 -19.89 -54.73
C GLU A 424 -11.25 -19.70 -54.97
N ALA A 425 -11.92 -18.54 -54.90
CA ALA A 425 -11.67 -17.09 -54.69
C ALA A 425 -13.05 -16.44 -54.30
N LEU A 426 -13.27 -15.21 -53.79
CA LEU A 426 -13.16 -13.88 -54.43
C LEU A 426 -13.85 -12.81 -53.50
N ASN A 427 -13.22 -11.62 -53.35
CA ASN A 427 -13.73 -10.20 -53.26
C ASN A 427 -15.14 -9.86 -52.70
N LYS A 428 -15.45 -8.73 -52.02
CA LYS A 428 -14.83 -7.44 -51.66
C LYS A 428 -15.80 -6.71 -50.65
N PRO A 429 -15.44 -5.57 -50.04
CA PRO A 429 -16.10 -5.00 -48.86
C PRO A 429 -17.21 -3.98 -49.17
N LEU A 430 -18.17 -3.83 -48.24
CA LEU A 430 -19.21 -2.81 -48.23
C LEU A 430 -18.76 -1.59 -47.39
N SER A 431 -18.63 -0.47 -48.08
CA SER A 431 -18.54 0.89 -47.54
C SER A 431 -19.94 1.44 -47.29
N VAL A 432 -20.17 2.06 -46.12
CA VAL A 432 -21.34 2.91 -45.85
C VAL A 432 -20.85 4.23 -45.28
N GLU A 433 -20.98 5.27 -46.09
CA GLU A 433 -20.89 6.68 -45.73
C GLU A 433 -22.31 7.27 -45.65
N THR A 434 -22.39 8.54 -45.21
CA THR A 434 -23.57 9.43 -45.06
C THR A 434 -24.39 9.27 -43.76
N LYS A 435 -24.78 10.32 -43.01
CA LYS A 435 -24.97 11.73 -43.36
C LYS A 435 -25.13 12.58 -42.07
N VAL A 436 -24.48 13.74 -42.02
CA VAL A 436 -24.74 14.84 -41.09
C VAL A 436 -25.85 15.74 -41.65
N ARG A 437 -26.78 16.21 -40.80
CA ARG A 437 -27.72 17.36 -40.89
C ARG A 437 -28.64 17.25 -39.65
N PHE A 438 -28.89 18.25 -38.81
CA PHE A 438 -28.64 19.69 -38.73
C PHE A 438 -28.28 20.04 -37.29
#